data_AF-A0A2A4PTI7-F1
#
_entry.id   AF-A0A2A4PTI7-F1
#
_cell.length_a   1.000
_cell.length_b   1.000
_cell.length_c   1.000
_cell.angle_alpha   90.00
_cell.angle_beta   90.00
_cell.angle_gamma   90.00
#
_symmetry.space_group_name_H-M   'P 1'
#
loop_
_entity.id
_entity.type
_entity.pdbx_description
1 polymer ?
#
loop_
_entity_poly.entity_id
_entity_poly.type
_entity_poly.pdbx_seq_one_letter_code
_entity_poly.pdbx_strand_id
1 'polypeptide(L)'
;MNTRWVTKSTKPLLTTWLSGSETCCRQARRTSIVPKIAIIGAGSVVFTRRLLGDVLSFPSLADSKIALMDIDAEHLELISGLANRLVTDSKIGVQIEATNDRVKALEGADFVITTIPVGDDDGVARGIPQRLGIDQAVGDTIGPGGIIKALRTVPELLDICHDMERLCPHAWLLNYANPMAIACWAIGEATTFPNVCLCHSVQNTTRQLSEYIGADQSGMSY
;
A
#
# COMPACT_ATOMS: atom_id res chain seq x y z
N MET A 1 24.65 -40.65 22.75
CA MET A 1 23.24 -40.23 22.66
C MET A 1 22.98 -39.81 21.23
N ASN A 2 22.16 -40.56 20.52
CA ASN A 2 22.03 -40.54 19.06
C ASN A 2 20.65 -39.95 18.71
N THR A 3 20.59 -38.69 18.31
CA THR A 3 19.33 -38.03 17.93
C THR A 3 19.08 -38.18 16.43
N ARG A 4 18.15 -39.09 16.11
CA ARG A 4 17.60 -39.30 14.76
C ARG A 4 16.83 -38.07 14.29
N TRP A 5 17.19 -37.56 13.13
CA TRP A 5 16.35 -36.67 12.33
C TRP A 5 15.17 -37.48 11.76
N VAL A 6 13.94 -37.10 12.11
CA VAL A 6 12.72 -37.67 11.52
C VAL A 6 12.47 -36.95 10.19
N THR A 7 12.82 -37.61 9.09
CA THR A 7 12.38 -37.22 7.75
C THR A 7 10.97 -37.77 7.52
N LYS A 8 9.95 -36.89 7.51
CA LYS A 8 8.62 -37.27 7.02
C LYS A 8 8.63 -37.23 5.50
N SER A 9 8.60 -38.42 4.92
CA SER A 9 8.31 -38.69 3.52
C SER A 9 6.88 -38.26 3.18
N THR A 10 6.71 -37.41 2.18
CA THR A 10 5.43 -37.20 1.49
C THR A 10 5.63 -37.53 0.02
N LYS A 11 5.06 -38.66 -0.42
CA LYS A 11 4.86 -39.00 -1.83
C LYS A 11 3.64 -38.23 -2.38
N PRO A 12 3.57 -37.97 -3.70
CA PRO A 12 2.68 -36.99 -4.29
C PRO A 12 1.29 -37.58 -4.58
N LEU A 13 0.24 -36.81 -4.29
CA LEU A 13 -1.11 -37.04 -4.83
C LEU A 13 -1.32 -36.08 -6.02
N LEU A 14 -0.75 -36.47 -7.15
CA LEU A 14 -1.13 -35.98 -8.47
C LEU A 14 -2.26 -36.87 -8.97
N THR A 15 -3.44 -36.27 -9.18
CA THR A 15 -4.54 -36.63 -10.12
C THR A 15 -5.93 -36.49 -9.48
N THR A 16 -6.55 -35.32 -9.64
CA THR A 16 -7.98 -35.10 -10.01
C THR A 16 -8.36 -33.62 -9.82
N TRP A 17 -7.97 -32.76 -10.77
CA TRP A 17 -8.47 -31.38 -10.87
C TRP A 17 -8.71 -31.01 -12.35
N LEU A 18 -9.44 -31.87 -13.06
CA LEU A 18 -9.90 -31.59 -14.43
C LEU A 18 -11.39 -31.93 -14.55
N SER A 19 -12.23 -31.14 -13.90
CA SER A 19 -13.61 -30.82 -14.34
C SER A 19 -14.28 -29.94 -13.27
N GLY A 20 -14.13 -28.62 -13.37
CA GLY A 20 -14.77 -27.70 -12.43
C GLY A 20 -14.44 -26.25 -12.72
N SER A 21 -14.37 -25.85 -14.00
CA SER A 21 -13.88 -24.54 -14.43
C SER A 21 -14.96 -23.46 -14.59
N GLU A 22 -16.16 -23.62 -14.02
CA GLU A 22 -17.24 -22.63 -14.25
C GLU A 22 -18.03 -22.17 -13.01
N THR A 23 -17.76 -22.73 -11.81
CA THR A 23 -18.59 -22.48 -10.62
C THR A 23 -18.00 -21.50 -9.60
N CYS A 24 -16.70 -21.18 -9.64
CA CYS A 24 -16.11 -20.20 -8.71
C CYS A 24 -16.57 -18.75 -9.03
N CYS A 25 -16.78 -18.43 -10.31
CA CYS A 25 -17.26 -17.11 -10.74
C CYS A 25 -18.74 -16.81 -10.46
N ARG A 26 -19.52 -17.77 -9.92
CA ARG A 26 -20.99 -17.62 -9.79
C ARG A 26 -21.48 -17.16 -8.41
N GLN A 27 -20.61 -16.99 -7.41
CA GLN A 27 -21.03 -16.62 -6.05
C GLN A 27 -20.76 -15.14 -5.66
N ALA A 28 -20.34 -14.28 -6.59
CA ALA A 28 -20.15 -12.85 -6.32
C ALA A 28 -21.17 -11.99 -7.07
N ARG A 29 -22.47 -12.27 -6.91
CA ARG A 29 -23.51 -11.26 -7.16
C ARG A 29 -23.65 -10.39 -5.91
N ARG A 30 -22.63 -9.55 -5.63
CA ARG A 30 -22.89 -8.31 -4.90
C ARG A 30 -23.46 -7.33 -5.92
N THR A 31 -24.67 -6.86 -5.65
CA THR A 31 -25.30 -5.71 -6.30
C THR A 31 -24.30 -4.57 -6.46
N SER A 32 -24.46 -3.79 -7.52
CA SER A 32 -23.70 -2.60 -7.91
C SER A 32 -23.31 -1.66 -6.75
N ILE A 33 -22.27 -2.00 -6.01
CA ILE A 33 -21.68 -1.13 -4.99
C ILE A 33 -20.50 -0.44 -5.67
N VAL A 34 -20.68 0.84 -5.93
CA VAL A 34 -19.59 1.75 -6.30
C VAL A 34 -18.57 1.71 -5.15
N PRO A 35 -17.31 1.29 -5.39
CA PRO A 35 -16.35 1.15 -4.31
C PRO A 35 -15.93 2.52 -3.78
N LYS A 36 -15.75 2.63 -2.45
CA LYS A 36 -15.12 3.80 -1.82
C LYS A 36 -13.64 3.49 -1.54
N ILE A 37 -12.75 4.33 -2.08
CA ILE A 37 -11.30 4.25 -1.89
C ILE A 37 -10.86 5.46 -1.07
N ALA A 38 -10.36 5.22 0.13
CA ALA A 38 -9.76 6.25 0.97
C ALA A 38 -8.24 6.30 0.75
N ILE A 39 -7.68 7.47 0.49
CA ILE A 39 -6.24 7.69 0.39
C ILE A 39 -5.84 8.57 1.58
N ILE A 40 -5.14 7.98 2.55
CA ILE A 40 -4.67 8.63 3.78
C ILE A 40 -3.22 9.07 3.58
N GLY A 41 -2.96 10.37 3.70
CA GLY A 41 -1.70 10.99 3.26
C GLY A 41 -1.74 11.40 1.78
N ALA A 42 -2.92 11.78 1.28
CA ALA A 42 -3.15 12.13 -0.12
C ALA A 42 -2.33 13.34 -0.60
N GLY A 43 -1.81 14.16 0.32
CA GLY A 43 -0.90 15.28 0.07
C GLY A 43 0.48 14.86 -0.44
N SER A 44 0.78 13.57 -0.55
CA SER A 44 1.89 13.05 -1.36
C SER A 44 1.63 13.25 -2.86
N VAL A 45 1.59 14.52 -3.31
CA VAL A 45 0.99 14.96 -4.58
C VAL A 45 1.46 14.13 -5.79
N VAL A 46 2.76 13.87 -5.90
CA VAL A 46 3.33 13.10 -7.02
C VAL A 46 2.85 11.66 -7.00
N PHE A 47 2.82 11.03 -5.82
CA PHE A 47 2.41 9.65 -5.66
C PHE A 47 0.90 9.52 -5.86
N THR A 48 0.11 10.34 -5.18
CA THR A 48 -1.35 10.34 -5.26
C THR A 48 -1.81 10.62 -6.69
N ARG A 49 -1.17 11.54 -7.42
CA ARG A 49 -1.48 11.77 -8.85
C ARG A 49 -1.33 10.50 -9.68
N ARG A 50 -0.23 9.76 -9.51
CA ARG A 50 0.01 8.52 -10.27
C ARG A 50 -1.02 7.46 -9.90
N LEU A 51 -1.28 7.29 -8.61
CA LEU A 51 -2.29 6.38 -8.10
C LEU A 51 -3.69 6.68 -8.64
N LEU A 52 -4.08 7.95 -8.69
CA LEU A 52 -5.35 8.38 -9.29
C LEU A 52 -5.38 8.05 -10.79
N GLY A 53 -4.31 8.31 -11.52
CA GLY A 53 -4.20 7.94 -12.93
C GLY A 53 -4.35 6.45 -13.16
N ASP A 54 -3.70 5.63 -12.33
CA ASP A 54 -3.78 4.17 -12.40
C ASP A 54 -5.20 3.69 -12.07
N VAL A 55 -5.76 4.09 -10.94
CA VAL A 55 -7.13 3.71 -10.50
C VAL A 55 -8.16 4.07 -11.57
N LEU A 56 -8.09 5.27 -12.12
CA LEU A 56 -9.06 5.78 -13.10
C LEU A 56 -8.84 5.24 -14.51
N SER A 57 -7.72 4.57 -14.77
CA SER A 57 -7.50 3.84 -16.02
C SER A 57 -8.26 2.51 -16.09
N PHE A 58 -8.73 1.97 -14.95
CA PHE A 58 -9.48 0.72 -14.89
C PHE A 58 -10.99 0.97 -15.01
N PRO A 59 -11.69 0.43 -16.04
CA PRO A 59 -13.12 0.64 -16.21
C PRO A 59 -13.97 0.19 -15.02
N SER A 60 -13.55 -0.84 -14.29
CA SER A 60 -14.25 -1.34 -13.10
C SER A 60 -14.21 -0.38 -11.91
N LEU A 61 -13.35 0.64 -11.95
CA LEU A 61 -13.18 1.66 -10.91
C LEU A 61 -13.57 3.06 -11.39
N ALA A 62 -14.09 3.19 -12.61
CA ALA A 62 -14.42 4.49 -13.22
C ALA A 62 -15.50 5.27 -12.43
N ASP A 63 -16.43 4.57 -11.78
CA ASP A 63 -17.51 5.20 -11.02
C ASP A 63 -17.21 5.34 -9.52
N SER A 64 -15.99 4.98 -9.07
CA SER A 64 -15.62 4.93 -7.64
C SER A 64 -15.85 6.24 -6.90
N LYS A 65 -15.93 6.16 -5.58
CA LYS A 65 -15.78 7.32 -4.69
C LYS A 65 -14.35 7.35 -4.18
N ILE A 66 -13.64 8.45 -4.34
CA ILE A 66 -12.28 8.62 -3.85
C ILE A 66 -12.28 9.69 -2.77
N ALA A 67 -11.93 9.29 -1.54
CA ALA A 67 -11.72 10.20 -0.43
C ALA A 67 -10.23 10.51 -0.30
N LEU A 68 -9.84 11.73 -0.62
CA LEU A 68 -8.49 12.27 -0.42
C LEU A 68 -8.42 12.84 1.00
N MET A 69 -7.56 12.28 1.83
CA MET A 69 -7.36 12.74 3.19
C MET A 69 -5.91 13.10 3.45
N ASP A 70 -5.71 14.31 3.97
CA ASP A 70 -4.42 14.77 4.48
C ASP A 70 -4.63 15.73 5.65
N ILE A 71 -3.67 15.80 6.57
CA ILE A 71 -3.69 16.77 7.68
C ILE A 71 -3.21 18.14 7.23
N ASP A 72 -2.43 18.21 6.15
CA ASP A 72 -1.94 19.44 5.54
C ASP A 72 -2.97 19.98 4.54
N ALA A 73 -3.58 21.11 4.85
CA ALA A 73 -4.61 21.72 4.03
C ALA A 73 -4.08 22.23 2.68
N GLU A 74 -2.84 22.72 2.62
CA GLU A 74 -2.25 23.25 1.39
C GLU A 74 -1.97 22.11 0.40
N HIS A 75 -1.35 21.02 0.89
CA HIS A 75 -1.13 19.84 0.07
C HIS A 75 -2.44 19.19 -0.37
N LEU A 76 -3.44 19.15 0.52
CA LEU A 76 -4.77 18.63 0.20
C LEU A 76 -5.46 19.45 -0.89
N GLU A 77 -5.39 20.78 -0.83
CA GLU A 77 -5.95 21.67 -1.86
C GLU A 77 -5.31 21.42 -3.22
N LEU A 78 -3.97 21.32 -3.26
CA LEU A 78 -3.22 21.04 -4.49
C LEU A 78 -3.63 19.72 -5.14
N ILE A 79 -3.67 18.62 -4.37
CA ILE A 79 -4.04 17.31 -4.93
C ILE A 79 -5.51 17.25 -5.31
N SER A 80 -6.40 17.94 -4.59
CA SER A 80 -7.83 18.00 -4.89
C SER A 80 -8.09 18.76 -6.19
N GLY A 81 -7.41 19.89 -6.42
CA GLY A 81 -7.49 20.61 -7.68
C GLY A 81 -7.02 19.77 -8.87
N LEU A 82 -5.92 19.04 -8.68
CA LEU A 82 -5.38 18.13 -9.69
C LEU A 82 -6.34 16.96 -9.98
N ALA A 83 -6.90 16.34 -8.95
CA ALA A 83 -7.85 15.24 -9.09
C ALA A 83 -9.10 15.69 -9.87
N ASN A 84 -9.71 16.80 -9.47
CA ASN A 84 -10.90 17.35 -10.15
C ASN A 84 -10.63 17.67 -11.63
N ARG A 85 -9.45 18.19 -11.95
CA ARG A 85 -9.04 18.42 -13.34
C ARG A 85 -8.92 17.10 -14.11
N LEU A 86 -8.31 16.08 -13.51
CA LEU A 86 -8.17 14.77 -14.14
C LEU A 86 -9.53 14.12 -14.45
N VAL A 87 -10.49 14.25 -13.53
CA VAL A 87 -11.89 13.80 -13.73
C VAL A 87 -12.55 14.54 -14.88
N THR A 88 -12.44 15.87 -14.89
CA THR A 88 -13.04 16.74 -15.92
C THR A 88 -12.49 16.44 -17.31
N ASP A 89 -11.16 16.36 -17.42
CA ASP A 89 -10.47 16.13 -18.69
C ASP A 89 -10.75 14.71 -19.24
N SER A 90 -10.90 13.72 -18.36
CA SER A 90 -11.11 12.32 -18.73
C SER A 90 -12.58 11.93 -18.92
N LYS A 91 -13.53 12.81 -18.52
CA LYS A 91 -14.99 12.57 -18.57
C LYS A 91 -15.43 11.29 -17.85
N ILE A 92 -14.81 11.02 -16.70
CA ILE A 92 -15.06 9.83 -15.88
C ILE A 92 -16.07 10.18 -14.76
N GLY A 93 -16.92 9.22 -14.35
CA GLY A 93 -17.98 9.41 -13.36
C GLY A 93 -17.54 9.40 -11.89
N VAL A 94 -16.23 9.36 -11.61
CA VAL A 94 -15.68 9.26 -10.26
C VAL A 94 -16.04 10.47 -9.41
N GLN A 95 -16.35 10.24 -8.14
CA GLN A 95 -16.60 11.30 -7.17
C GLN A 95 -15.35 11.52 -6.31
N ILE A 96 -14.82 12.75 -6.29
CA ILE A 96 -13.70 13.12 -5.43
C ILE A 96 -14.23 13.87 -4.21
N GLU A 97 -13.88 13.39 -3.02
CA GLU A 97 -14.11 14.07 -1.75
C GLU A 97 -12.74 14.38 -1.13
N ALA A 98 -12.53 15.62 -0.69
CA ALA A 98 -11.32 16.03 0.01
C ALA A 98 -11.66 16.40 1.45
N THR A 99 -10.88 15.90 2.41
CA THR A 99 -11.17 16.10 3.83
C THR A 99 -9.90 16.10 4.68
N ASN A 100 -9.81 16.95 5.70
CA ASN A 100 -8.81 16.83 6.76
C ASN A 100 -9.26 15.91 7.91
N ASP A 101 -10.49 15.40 7.84
CA ASP A 101 -11.09 14.51 8.83
C ASP A 101 -10.95 13.05 8.39
N ARG A 102 -10.12 12.29 9.13
CA ARG A 102 -9.86 10.88 8.88
C ARG A 102 -11.10 10.00 9.03
N VAL A 103 -11.99 10.32 9.97
CA VAL A 103 -13.21 9.53 10.21
C VAL A 103 -14.10 9.56 8.96
N LYS A 104 -14.31 10.75 8.38
CA LYS A 104 -15.09 10.91 7.13
C LYS A 104 -14.46 10.15 5.96
N ALA A 105 -13.14 10.18 5.85
CA ALA A 105 -12.43 9.47 4.80
C ALA A 105 -12.63 7.95 4.90
N LEU A 106 -12.53 7.39 6.11
CA LEU A 106 -12.59 5.96 6.36
C LEU A 106 -14.02 5.38 6.39
N GLU A 107 -15.02 6.17 6.77
CA GLU A 107 -16.39 5.71 6.95
C GLU A 107 -16.94 5.03 5.67
N GLY A 108 -17.22 3.72 5.77
CA GLY A 108 -17.73 2.93 4.66
C GLY A 108 -16.74 2.72 3.49
N ALA A 109 -15.44 2.91 3.70
CA ALA A 109 -14.43 2.58 2.69
C ALA A 109 -14.39 1.07 2.40
N ASP A 110 -14.05 0.70 1.17
CA ASP A 110 -13.78 -0.68 0.75
C ASP A 110 -12.27 -0.92 0.58
N PHE A 111 -11.52 0.14 0.28
CA PHE A 111 -10.07 0.14 0.19
C PHE A 111 -9.53 1.36 0.90
N VAL A 112 -8.45 1.17 1.66
CA VAL A 112 -7.71 2.23 2.34
C VAL A 112 -6.25 2.14 1.90
N ILE A 113 -5.73 3.24 1.36
CA ILE A 113 -4.36 3.33 0.85
C ILE A 113 -3.62 4.34 1.73
N THR A 114 -2.55 3.91 2.39
CA THR A 114 -1.76 4.79 3.28
C THR A 114 -0.45 5.19 2.62
N THR A 115 -0.19 6.49 2.55
CA THR A 115 0.99 7.11 1.90
C THR A 115 1.64 8.15 2.80
N ILE A 116 1.49 8.01 4.12
CA ILE A 116 1.91 8.98 5.13
C ILE A 116 3.44 9.02 5.32
N PRO A 117 4.09 10.21 5.28
CA PRO A 117 5.51 10.37 5.57
C PRO A 117 5.73 10.91 7.00
N VAL A 118 5.33 10.13 8.02
CA VAL A 118 5.32 10.60 9.43
C VAL A 118 6.72 10.99 9.90
N GLY A 119 6.91 12.28 10.17
CA GLY A 119 8.18 12.83 10.67
C GLY A 119 9.37 12.45 9.79
N ASP A 120 9.17 12.46 8.46
CA ASP A 120 10.22 12.19 7.50
C ASP A 120 11.24 13.34 7.50
N ASP A 121 12.45 13.02 7.95
CA ASP A 121 13.58 13.95 8.02
C ASP A 121 14.86 13.14 7.82
N ASP A 122 15.53 13.36 6.69
CA ASP A 122 16.79 12.68 6.36
C ASP A 122 17.94 13.07 7.32
N GLY A 123 17.91 14.28 7.88
CA GLY A 123 18.84 14.72 8.92
C GLY A 123 18.70 13.92 10.22
N VAL A 124 17.51 13.41 10.51
CA VAL A 124 17.26 12.47 11.61
C VAL A 124 17.57 11.04 11.19
N ALA A 125 16.91 10.56 10.13
CA ALA A 125 16.93 9.17 9.71
C ALA A 125 18.33 8.71 9.25
N ARG A 126 19.04 9.52 8.47
CA ARG A 126 20.39 9.24 8.01
C ARG A 126 21.45 10.03 8.78
N GLY A 127 21.16 11.29 9.09
CA GLY A 127 22.14 12.19 9.72
C GLY A 127 22.51 11.83 11.16
N ILE A 128 21.58 11.36 12.01
CA ILE A 128 21.92 10.92 13.37
C ILE A 128 22.86 9.69 13.33
N PRO A 129 22.53 8.60 12.61
CA PRO A 129 23.45 7.47 12.48
C PRO A 129 24.81 7.87 11.91
N GLN A 130 24.85 8.75 10.91
CA GLN A 130 26.09 9.21 10.30
C GLN A 130 27.01 9.92 11.30
N ARG A 131 26.47 10.77 12.18
CA ARG A 131 27.23 11.44 13.27
C ARG A 131 27.81 10.44 14.28
N LEU A 132 27.23 9.25 14.37
CA LEU A 132 27.68 8.15 15.22
C LEU A 132 28.60 7.15 14.47
N GLY A 133 29.01 7.48 13.24
CA GLY A 133 29.91 6.64 12.44
C GLY A 133 29.21 5.52 11.67
N ILE A 134 27.88 5.52 11.60
CA ILE A 134 27.10 4.53 10.84
C ILE A 134 26.66 5.16 9.52
N ASP A 135 27.34 4.81 8.45
CA ASP A 135 26.97 5.25 7.10
C ASP A 135 25.87 4.35 6.52
N GLN A 136 24.77 4.97 6.08
CA GLN A 136 23.62 4.30 5.48
C GLN A 136 23.24 5.03 4.20
N ALA A 137 23.12 4.29 3.09
CA ALA A 137 22.69 4.85 1.82
C ALA A 137 21.26 5.41 1.88
N VAL A 138 20.37 4.73 2.62
CA VAL A 138 18.98 5.13 2.83
C VAL A 138 18.64 4.94 4.31
N GLY A 139 18.21 6.02 4.97
CA GLY A 139 17.83 5.99 6.39
C GLY A 139 16.35 5.71 6.64
N ASP A 140 15.50 5.64 5.61
CA ASP A 140 14.04 5.65 5.78
C ASP A 140 13.40 4.26 6.01
N THR A 141 14.16 3.17 5.89
CA THR A 141 13.57 1.82 5.78
C THR A 141 14.26 0.76 6.63
N ILE A 142 15.59 0.72 6.65
CA ILE A 142 16.38 -0.28 7.38
C ILE A 142 17.45 0.37 8.25
N GLY A 143 18.11 -0.45 9.08
CA GLY A 143 19.17 -0.01 9.98
C GLY A 143 18.68 0.97 11.06
N PRO A 144 19.60 1.65 11.76
CA PRO A 144 19.24 2.59 12.82
C PRO A 144 18.28 3.70 12.36
N GLY A 145 18.41 4.15 11.11
CA GLY A 145 17.50 5.15 10.55
C GLY A 145 16.08 4.62 10.42
N GLY A 146 15.94 3.43 9.83
CA GLY A 146 14.66 2.77 9.66
C GLY A 146 13.97 2.50 10.99
N ILE A 147 14.73 2.09 12.02
CA ILE A 147 14.20 1.89 13.38
C ILE A 147 13.71 3.23 13.97
N ILE A 148 14.51 4.29 13.88
CA ILE A 148 14.13 5.62 14.37
C ILE A 148 12.84 6.12 13.70
N LYS A 149 12.69 5.90 12.39
CA LYS A 149 11.45 6.24 11.67
C LYS A 149 10.30 5.33 12.08
N ALA A 150 10.52 4.02 12.22
CA ALA A 150 9.48 3.06 12.65
C ALA A 150 8.81 3.47 13.96
N LEU A 151 9.59 3.93 14.94
CA LEU A 151 9.08 4.38 16.23
C LEU A 151 8.10 5.55 16.14
N ARG A 152 8.09 6.30 15.03
CA ARG A 152 7.14 7.37 14.76
C ARG A 152 6.00 6.92 13.85
N THR A 153 6.32 6.18 12.78
CA THR A 153 5.34 5.81 11.76
C THR A 153 4.40 4.68 12.21
N VAL A 154 4.91 3.68 12.93
CA VAL A 154 4.12 2.50 13.32
C VAL A 154 2.93 2.88 14.20
N PRO A 155 3.07 3.72 15.26
CA PRO A 155 1.92 4.16 16.05
C PRO A 155 0.82 4.80 15.22
N GLU A 156 1.15 5.71 14.30
CA GLU A 156 0.17 6.38 13.43
C GLU A 156 -0.53 5.39 12.49
N LEU A 157 0.20 4.42 11.95
CA LEU A 157 -0.41 3.36 11.12
C LEU A 157 -1.36 2.48 11.94
N LEU A 158 -1.01 2.15 13.19
CA LEU A 158 -1.89 1.36 14.06
C LEU A 158 -3.12 2.15 14.48
N ASP A 159 -3.01 3.47 14.71
CA ASP A 159 -4.16 4.34 14.96
C ASP A 159 -5.12 4.36 13.76
N ILE A 160 -4.59 4.42 12.53
CA ILE A 160 -5.41 4.27 11.30
C ILE A 160 -6.07 2.89 11.27
N CYS A 161 -5.34 1.82 11.62
CA CYS A 161 -5.89 0.47 11.65
C CYS A 161 -7.05 0.33 12.66
N HIS A 162 -6.92 0.91 13.86
CA HIS A 162 -7.98 0.91 14.85
C HIS A 162 -9.19 1.73 14.40
N ASP A 163 -8.99 2.81 13.66
CA ASP A 163 -10.09 3.52 13.02
C ASP A 163 -10.77 2.67 11.94
N MET A 164 -10.00 1.93 11.14
CA MET A 164 -10.54 1.00 10.14
C MET A 164 -11.37 -0.12 10.77
N GLU A 165 -10.91 -0.73 11.86
CA GLU A 165 -11.66 -1.77 12.59
C GLU A 165 -13.05 -1.28 13.05
N ARG A 166 -13.16 0.01 13.39
CA ARG A 166 -14.41 0.63 13.81
C ARG A 166 -15.30 1.07 12.66
N LEU A 167 -14.71 1.64 11.61
CA LEU A 167 -15.43 2.39 10.56
C LEU A 167 -15.62 1.62 9.25
N CYS A 168 -14.72 0.68 8.95
CA CYS A 168 -14.71 -0.09 7.71
C CYS A 168 -13.99 -1.45 7.89
N PRO A 169 -14.45 -2.34 8.79
CA PRO A 169 -13.75 -3.58 9.15
C PRO A 169 -13.59 -4.60 8.00
N HIS A 170 -14.33 -4.42 6.89
CA HIS A 170 -14.23 -5.24 5.69
C HIS A 170 -13.24 -4.70 4.65
N ALA A 171 -12.73 -3.48 4.85
CA ALA A 171 -11.87 -2.81 3.89
C ALA A 171 -10.50 -3.48 3.78
N TRP A 172 -9.93 -3.43 2.60
CA TRP A 172 -8.52 -3.78 2.39
C TRP A 172 -7.62 -2.60 2.74
N LEU A 173 -6.57 -2.85 3.53
CA LEU A 173 -5.47 -1.90 3.70
C LEU A 173 -4.34 -2.17 2.70
N LEU A 174 -3.96 -1.15 1.94
CA LEU A 174 -2.83 -1.14 1.03
C LEU A 174 -1.81 -0.12 1.53
N ASN A 175 -0.80 -0.58 2.27
CA ASN A 175 0.18 0.31 2.87
C ASN A 175 1.38 0.55 1.95
N TYR A 176 1.65 1.81 1.64
CA TYR A 176 2.85 2.29 0.94
C TYR A 176 3.81 3.07 1.86
N ALA A 177 3.45 3.30 3.12
CA ALA A 177 4.31 4.02 4.05
C ALA A 177 5.51 3.17 4.50
N ASN A 178 6.68 3.82 4.55
CA ASN A 178 7.90 3.25 5.10
C ASN A 178 8.02 3.51 6.61
N PRO A 179 8.73 2.65 7.37
CA PRO A 179 9.55 1.52 6.92
C PRO A 179 8.71 0.27 6.65
N MET A 180 8.59 -0.12 5.37
CA MET A 180 7.55 -1.03 4.91
C MET A 180 7.59 -2.41 5.56
N ALA A 181 8.77 -3.00 5.74
CA ALA A 181 8.90 -4.32 6.37
C ALA A 181 8.50 -4.30 7.86
N ILE A 182 8.97 -3.30 8.61
CA ILE A 182 8.65 -3.15 10.04
C ILE A 182 7.16 -2.81 10.22
N ALA A 183 6.65 -1.90 9.40
CA ALA A 183 5.24 -1.52 9.39
C ALA A 183 4.32 -2.70 9.05
N CYS A 184 4.66 -3.47 8.00
CA CYS A 184 3.90 -4.66 7.61
C CYS A 184 3.83 -5.69 8.74
N TRP A 185 4.96 -5.91 9.41
CA TRP A 185 5.00 -6.83 10.54
C TRP A 185 4.13 -6.32 11.68
N ALA A 186 4.26 -5.05 12.08
CA ALA A 186 3.46 -4.48 13.15
C ALA A 186 1.94 -4.53 12.86
N ILE A 187 1.52 -4.18 11.64
CA ILE A 187 0.12 -4.25 11.20
C ILE A 187 -0.38 -5.71 11.24
N GLY A 188 0.42 -6.65 10.75
CA GLY A 188 0.05 -8.07 10.70
C GLY A 188 -0.08 -8.72 12.08
N GLU A 189 0.70 -8.25 13.07
CA GLU A 189 0.56 -8.70 14.47
C GLU A 189 -0.63 -8.03 15.17
N ALA A 190 -0.93 -6.78 14.83
CA ALA A 190 -1.94 -5.98 15.54
C ALA A 190 -3.37 -6.14 15.01
N THR A 191 -3.54 -6.60 13.76
CA THR A 191 -4.83 -6.55 13.06
C THR A 191 -5.18 -7.89 12.40
N THR A 192 -6.48 -8.09 12.14
CA THR A 192 -6.96 -9.32 11.46
C THR A 192 -7.67 -9.05 10.13
N PHE A 193 -7.87 -7.79 9.75
CA PHE A 193 -8.52 -7.44 8.49
C PHE A 193 -7.55 -7.61 7.31
N PRO A 194 -8.05 -7.70 6.07
CA PRO A 194 -7.22 -7.90 4.90
C PRO A 194 -6.24 -6.74 4.69
N ASN A 195 -4.95 -7.02 4.68
CA ASN A 195 -3.91 -6.02 4.50
C ASN A 195 -2.77 -6.53 3.62
N VAL A 196 -2.15 -5.60 2.90
CA VAL A 196 -0.93 -5.83 2.12
C VAL A 196 -0.05 -4.59 2.17
N CYS A 197 1.25 -4.81 2.28
CA CYS A 197 2.24 -3.75 2.13
C CYS A 197 2.88 -3.82 0.74
N LEU A 198 3.02 -2.67 0.09
CA LEU A 198 3.39 -2.57 -1.32
C LEU A 198 4.65 -1.72 -1.49
N CYS A 199 5.54 -2.20 -2.35
CA CYS A 199 6.78 -1.51 -2.70
C CYS A 199 7.13 -1.76 -4.16
N HIS A 200 7.76 -0.78 -4.78
CA HIS A 200 8.20 -0.83 -6.17
C HIS A 200 9.68 -1.21 -6.32
N SER A 201 10.39 -1.46 -5.21
CA SER A 201 11.84 -1.69 -5.23
C SER A 201 12.21 -2.92 -6.05
N VAL A 202 11.49 -4.03 -5.93
CA VAL A 202 11.85 -5.27 -6.63
C VAL A 202 11.72 -5.10 -8.15
N GLN A 203 10.63 -4.49 -8.61
CA GLN A 203 10.40 -4.22 -10.03
C GLN A 203 11.42 -3.20 -10.57
N ASN A 204 11.76 -2.17 -9.78
CA ASN A 204 12.75 -1.18 -10.16
C ASN A 204 14.16 -1.75 -10.23
N THR A 205 14.57 -2.52 -9.23
CA THR A 205 15.89 -3.15 -9.18
C THR A 205 16.03 -4.16 -10.31
N THR A 206 15.02 -4.99 -10.57
CA THR A 206 15.06 -5.95 -11.69
C THR A 206 15.25 -5.23 -13.02
N ARG A 207 14.50 -4.15 -13.25
CA ARG A 207 14.64 -3.31 -14.45
C ARG A 207 16.05 -2.76 -14.60
N GLN A 208 16.58 -2.11 -13.57
CA GLN A 208 17.91 -1.51 -13.61
C GLN A 208 19.00 -2.55 -13.87
N LEU A 209 18.91 -3.72 -13.21
CA LEU A 209 19.87 -4.80 -13.43
C LEU A 209 19.79 -5.35 -14.85
N SER A 210 18.60 -5.49 -15.43
CA SER A 210 18.42 -5.92 -16.82
C SER A 210 19.07 -4.95 -17.81
N GLU A 211 18.92 -3.64 -17.57
CA GLU A 211 19.53 -2.59 -18.40
C GLU A 211 21.06 -2.64 -18.31
N TYR A 212 21.63 -2.88 -17.13
CA TYR A 212 23.08 -2.95 -16.94
C TYR A 212 23.74 -4.13 -17.65
N ILE A 213 23.04 -5.26 -17.77
CA ILE A 213 23.58 -6.47 -18.42
C ILE A 213 23.09 -6.63 -19.86
N GLY A 214 22.25 -5.72 -20.35
CA GLY A 214 21.64 -5.81 -21.69
C GLY A 214 20.67 -6.98 -21.85
N ALA A 215 20.04 -7.43 -20.77
CA ALA A 215 19.07 -8.52 -20.80
C ALA A 215 17.65 -8.01 -21.11
N ASP A 216 16.87 -8.84 -21.79
CA ASP A 216 15.44 -8.59 -21.98
C ASP A 216 14.67 -8.79 -20.67
N GLN A 217 13.91 -7.78 -20.27
CA GLN A 217 13.07 -7.83 -19.07
C GLN A 217 12.02 -8.93 -19.12
N SER A 218 11.51 -9.27 -20.31
CA SER A 218 10.47 -10.29 -20.45
C SER A 218 10.96 -11.70 -20.07
N GLY A 219 12.28 -11.93 -20.10
CA GLY A 219 12.92 -13.18 -19.72
C GLY A 219 13.40 -13.26 -18.26
N MET A 220 13.19 -12.21 -17.45
CA MET A 220 13.66 -12.17 -16.07
C MET A 220 12.74 -12.97 -15.13
N SER A 221 13.33 -13.79 -14.25
CA SER A 221 12.62 -14.55 -13.21
C SER A 221 13.28 -14.31 -11.86
N TYR A 222 12.46 -14.03 -10.84
CA TYR A 222 12.85 -13.75 -9.46
C TYR A 222 11.71 -14.11 -8.49
#